data_AF-A0AAX2KVL2-F1
#
_entry.id   AF-A0AAX2KVL2-F1
#
_cell.length_a   1.000
_cell.length_b   1.000
_cell.length_c   1.000
_cell.angle_alpha   90.00
_cell.angle_beta   90.00
_cell.angle_gamma   90.00
#
_symmetry.space_group_name_H-M   'P 1'
#
loop_
_entity.id
_entity.type
_entity.pdbx_description
1 polymer ?
#
loop_
_entity_poly.entity_id
_entity_poly.type
_entity_poly.pdbx_seq_one_letter_code
_entity_poly.pdbx_strand_id
1 'polypeptide(L)'
;MNQTYKEYIPGNLINFNGVQAPDGLVGNVTMQPAIGQHPIYLEWSENGQVKDGYALVAVYSDAETQPEMQKHLYLFTIVNNQPLVLVTMQNQGDPYGYLYFGATDNAELRAGFEKIVGAPSITKEQIPNISVNPWSSKEEAIDFYEGMYKNTANEISTQIDWHNYQRANWREVETKGDTLTLHFANAGGAGGSYTQFTKVGTNTVVVSFDGNAAYPDNPSSVLLVQNSDYKVLRTLNQ
;
A
#
# COMPACT_ATOMS: atom_id res chain seq x y z
N MET A 1 -3.20 25.09 20.29
CA MET A 1 -3.34 24.69 18.88
C MET A 1 -4.32 25.64 18.22
N ASN A 2 -3.90 26.44 17.22
CA ASN A 2 -4.77 27.40 16.51
C ASN A 2 -5.31 26.83 15.17
N GLN A 3 -5.37 25.49 15.07
CA GLN A 3 -5.79 24.76 13.88
C GLN A 3 -7.18 24.18 14.13
N THR A 4 -8.05 24.27 13.13
CA THR A 4 -9.39 23.70 13.17
C THR A 4 -9.42 22.45 12.32
N TYR A 5 -9.58 21.30 12.95
CA TYR A 5 -9.73 20.02 12.27
C TYR A 5 -11.22 19.73 12.04
N LYS A 6 -11.57 19.34 10.82
CA LYS A 6 -12.89 18.87 10.44
C LYS A 6 -12.87 17.36 10.22
N GLU A 7 -13.95 16.70 10.63
CA GLU A 7 -14.16 15.27 10.43
C GLU A 7 -14.75 15.00 9.05
N TYR A 8 -14.30 13.91 8.44
CA TYR A 8 -14.78 13.40 7.16
C TYR A 8 -15.09 11.91 7.28
N ILE A 9 -16.19 11.49 6.65
CA ILE A 9 -16.72 10.12 6.69
C ILE A 9 -17.17 9.73 5.28
N PRO A 10 -17.44 8.45 4.98
CA PRO A 10 -17.99 8.07 3.69
C PRO A 10 -19.25 8.87 3.34
N GLY A 11 -19.28 9.43 2.14
CA GLY A 11 -20.33 10.36 1.69
C GLY A 11 -20.21 11.82 2.15
N ASN A 12 -19.28 12.16 3.06
CA ASN A 12 -18.93 13.54 3.43
C ASN A 12 -17.41 13.72 3.33
N LEU A 13 -16.95 14.13 2.15
CA LEU A 13 -15.57 13.98 1.71
C LEU A 13 -14.77 15.29 1.76
N ILE A 14 -13.46 15.16 1.89
CA ILE A 14 -12.51 16.25 1.61
C ILE A 14 -11.76 15.97 0.31
N ASN A 15 -11.58 17.00 -0.51
CA ASN A 15 -10.60 16.97 -1.59
C ASN A 15 -9.22 17.39 -1.04
N PHE A 16 -8.40 16.40 -0.69
CA PHE A 16 -7.02 16.59 -0.28
C PHE A 16 -6.10 16.46 -1.49
N ASN A 17 -5.79 17.59 -2.13
CA ASN A 17 -4.85 17.68 -3.25
C ASN A 17 -5.17 16.73 -4.42
N GLY A 18 -6.46 16.52 -4.71
CA GLY A 18 -6.96 15.61 -5.75
C GLY A 18 -7.52 14.29 -5.21
N VAL A 19 -7.23 13.92 -3.97
CA VAL A 19 -7.74 12.70 -3.33
C VAL A 19 -9.02 12.99 -2.55
N GLN A 20 -10.11 12.28 -2.86
CA GLN A 20 -11.41 12.43 -2.19
C GLN A 20 -11.47 11.59 -0.91
N ALA A 21 -10.88 12.00 0.20
CA ALA A 21 -10.87 11.17 1.42
C ALA A 21 -12.20 11.25 2.20
N PRO A 22 -12.68 10.15 2.82
CA PRO A 22 -12.06 8.81 2.84
C PRO A 22 -12.27 7.96 1.56
N ASP A 23 -13.27 8.23 0.73
CA ASP A 23 -13.70 7.35 -0.37
C ASP A 23 -12.61 7.03 -1.42
N GLY A 24 -11.66 7.93 -1.66
CA GLY A 24 -10.52 7.74 -2.55
C GLY A 24 -9.38 6.93 -1.91
N LEU A 25 -9.50 6.57 -0.64
CA LEU A 25 -8.55 5.77 0.15
C LEU A 25 -9.11 4.40 0.53
N VAL A 26 -10.43 4.20 0.45
CA VAL A 26 -11.11 2.93 0.76
C VAL A 26 -11.93 2.46 -0.45
N GLY A 27 -11.93 1.16 -0.74
CA GLY A 27 -12.68 0.62 -1.88
C GLY A 27 -12.06 0.99 -3.24
N ASN A 28 -12.68 1.93 -3.97
CA ASN A 28 -12.20 2.38 -5.29
C ASN A 28 -11.08 3.42 -5.12
N VAL A 29 -9.96 2.94 -4.60
CA VAL A 29 -8.78 3.74 -4.31
C VAL A 29 -8.31 4.47 -5.56
N THR A 30 -8.06 5.78 -5.46
CA THR A 30 -7.51 6.59 -6.56
C THR A 30 -5.99 6.72 -6.45
N MET A 31 -5.46 6.83 -5.24
CA MET A 31 -4.02 6.74 -4.93
C MET A 31 -3.80 5.71 -3.84
N GLN A 32 -2.87 4.79 -4.03
CA GLN A 32 -2.65 3.71 -3.06
C GLN A 32 -2.09 4.27 -1.75
N PRO A 33 -2.79 4.14 -0.61
CA PRO A 33 -2.23 4.53 0.68
C PRO A 33 -1.00 3.69 1.00
N ALA A 34 0.06 4.32 1.50
CA ALA A 34 1.30 3.65 1.88
C ALA A 34 1.90 4.26 3.15
N ILE A 35 2.60 3.47 3.96
CA ILE A 35 3.41 3.97 5.08
C ILE A 35 4.88 3.79 4.73
N GLY A 36 5.58 4.89 4.43
CA GLY A 36 6.82 4.79 3.64
C GLY A 36 6.56 4.05 2.32
N GLN A 37 7.51 3.29 1.79
CA GLN A 37 7.32 2.55 0.53
C GLN A 37 6.46 1.27 0.65
N HIS A 38 5.77 1.06 1.77
CA HIS A 38 4.94 -0.11 2.01
C HIS A 38 3.45 0.22 1.80
N PRO A 39 2.82 -0.23 0.69
CA PRO A 39 1.41 0.02 0.43
C PRO A 39 0.53 -0.73 1.44
N ILE A 40 -0.51 -0.08 1.96
CA ILE A 40 -1.42 -0.63 2.97
C ILE A 40 -2.85 -0.74 2.45
N TYR A 41 -3.62 -1.64 3.06
CA TYR A 41 -5.06 -1.74 2.84
C TYR A 41 -5.84 -1.02 3.94
N LEU A 42 -6.66 -0.05 3.56
CA LEU A 42 -7.60 0.64 4.45
C LEU A 42 -9.02 0.15 4.16
N GLU A 43 -9.74 -0.20 5.22
CA GLU A 43 -11.17 -0.51 5.17
C GLU A 43 -11.89 0.33 6.22
N TRP A 44 -12.95 1.04 5.80
CA TRP A 44 -13.75 1.84 6.73
C TRP A 44 -14.46 0.93 7.74
N SER A 45 -14.40 1.28 9.02
CA SER A 45 -14.99 0.48 10.08
C SER A 45 -15.58 1.35 11.19
N GLU A 46 -16.86 1.13 11.50
CA GLU A 46 -17.55 1.83 12.59
C GLU A 46 -17.21 1.24 13.97
N ASN A 47 -16.76 -0.02 14.02
CA ASN A 47 -16.48 -0.75 15.26
C ASN A 47 -14.98 -1.04 15.45
N GLY A 48 -14.12 -0.57 14.56
CA GLY A 48 -12.67 -0.77 14.62
C GLY A 48 -12.22 -2.19 14.30
N GLN A 49 -13.09 -3.03 13.74
CA GLN A 49 -12.78 -4.39 13.31
C GLN A 49 -12.88 -4.49 11.79
N VAL A 50 -11.89 -5.14 11.18
CA VAL A 50 -11.84 -5.45 9.75
C VAL A 50 -11.28 -6.85 9.58
N LYS A 51 -11.55 -7.46 8.43
CA LYS A 51 -11.05 -8.81 8.14
C LYS A 51 -9.53 -8.80 7.94
N ASP A 52 -9.04 -7.83 7.16
CA ASP A 52 -7.65 -7.72 6.75
C ASP A 52 -7.25 -6.22 6.72
N GLY A 53 -5.97 -5.91 6.92
CA GLY A 53 -5.45 -4.54 6.83
C GLY A 53 -5.76 -3.65 8.03
N TYR A 54 -6.02 -2.37 7.75
CA TYR A 54 -6.17 -1.30 8.73
C TYR A 54 -7.62 -0.83 8.77
N ALA A 55 -8.26 -0.96 9.94
CA ALA A 55 -9.59 -0.41 10.18
C ALA A 55 -9.49 1.12 10.26
N LEU A 56 -9.99 1.82 9.25
CA LEU A 56 -10.10 3.27 9.24
C LEU A 56 -11.38 3.69 9.99
N VAL A 57 -11.22 4.29 11.16
CA VAL A 57 -12.35 4.63 12.05
C VAL A 57 -12.70 6.10 12.04
N ALA A 58 -11.77 6.98 11.65
CA ALA A 58 -12.04 8.40 11.46
C ALA A 58 -11.01 9.06 10.55
N VAL A 59 -11.43 10.12 9.85
CA VAL A 59 -10.56 10.98 9.04
C VAL A 59 -10.75 12.42 9.47
N TYR A 60 -9.64 13.12 9.70
CA TYR A 60 -9.66 14.54 10.03
C TYR A 60 -8.70 15.32 9.13
N SER A 61 -9.07 16.54 8.77
CA SER A 61 -8.18 17.44 8.03
C SER A 61 -8.37 18.90 8.44
N ASP A 62 -7.30 19.67 8.36
CA ASP A 62 -7.30 21.13 8.47
C ASP A 62 -7.20 21.83 7.09
N ALA A 63 -7.27 21.05 6.00
CA ALA A 63 -6.99 21.49 4.63
C ALA A 63 -7.86 22.66 4.14
N GLU A 64 -9.08 22.82 4.66
CA GLU A 64 -9.97 23.93 4.31
C GLU A 64 -9.52 25.27 4.91
N THR A 65 -8.67 25.23 5.94
CA THR A 65 -8.24 26.42 6.69
C THR A 65 -6.74 26.71 6.58
N GLN A 66 -5.95 25.74 6.11
CA GLN A 66 -4.51 25.85 5.96
C GLN A 66 -4.08 26.21 4.54
N PRO A 67 -2.96 26.95 4.38
CA PRO A 67 -2.30 27.11 3.09
C PRO A 67 -1.92 25.77 2.46
N GLU A 68 -1.81 25.71 1.12
CA GLU A 68 -1.59 24.49 0.34
C GLU A 68 -0.47 23.57 0.85
N MET A 69 0.65 24.14 1.28
CA MET A 69 1.83 23.39 1.75
C MET A 69 1.80 23.03 3.25
N GLN A 70 0.70 23.36 3.94
CA GLN A 70 0.55 23.15 5.39
C GLN A 70 -0.71 22.36 5.72
N LYS A 71 -1.35 21.76 4.71
CA LYS A 71 -2.52 20.90 4.89
C LYS A 71 -2.10 19.56 5.47
N HIS A 72 -2.85 19.08 6.44
CA HIS A 72 -2.69 17.77 7.04
C HIS A 72 -3.94 16.92 6.79
N LEU A 73 -3.74 15.66 6.46
CA LEU A 73 -4.79 14.65 6.47
C LEU A 73 -4.42 13.58 7.49
N TYR A 74 -5.21 13.47 8.54
CA TYR A 74 -5.06 12.49 9.61
C TYR A 74 -6.02 11.31 9.39
N LEU A 75 -5.48 10.10 9.50
CA LEU A 75 -6.25 8.87 9.52
C LEU A 75 -6.10 8.21 10.89
N PHE A 76 -7.22 7.95 11.55
CA PHE A 76 -7.26 7.17 12.78
C PHE A 76 -7.53 5.72 12.40
N THR A 77 -6.53 4.87 12.63
CA THR A 77 -6.57 3.47 12.22
C THR A 77 -6.40 2.52 13.38
N ILE A 78 -7.02 1.34 13.30
CA ILE A 78 -6.76 0.22 14.21
C ILE A 78 -6.25 -0.93 13.36
N VAL A 79 -5.09 -1.48 13.75
CA VAL A 79 -4.50 -2.66 13.11
C VAL A 79 -3.98 -3.59 14.20
N ASN A 80 -4.26 -4.89 14.08
CA ASN A 80 -3.93 -5.88 15.11
C ASN A 80 -4.40 -5.46 16.53
N ASN A 81 -5.59 -4.86 16.62
CA ASN A 81 -6.19 -4.31 17.85
C ASN A 81 -5.40 -3.17 18.53
N GLN A 82 -4.44 -2.57 17.82
CA GLN A 82 -3.66 -1.44 18.33
C GLN A 82 -3.96 -0.16 17.54
N PRO A 83 -4.10 0.99 18.22
CA PRO A 83 -4.32 2.27 17.57
C PRO A 83 -3.05 2.77 16.86
N LEU A 84 -3.22 3.28 15.64
CA LEU A 84 -2.20 3.99 14.88
C LEU A 84 -2.82 5.22 14.22
N VAL A 85 -2.28 6.40 14.55
CA VAL A 85 -2.67 7.65 13.90
C VAL A 85 -1.66 7.96 12.81
N LEU A 86 -2.14 7.97 11.57
CA LEU A 86 -1.37 8.29 10.39
C LEU A 86 -1.62 9.73 9.97
N VAL A 87 -0.61 10.38 9.39
CA VAL A 87 -0.70 11.73 8.86
C VAL A 87 0.03 11.83 7.53
N THR A 88 -0.54 12.58 6.60
CA THR A 88 0.14 13.01 5.37
C THR A 88 0.04 14.52 5.18
N MET A 89 1.10 15.07 4.59
CA MET A 89 1.17 16.44 4.07
C MET A 89 1.57 16.44 2.58
N GLN A 90 1.48 15.28 1.92
CA GLN A 90 1.89 15.12 0.54
C GLN A 90 1.06 16.02 -0.38
N ASN A 91 1.76 16.81 -1.19
CA ASN A 91 1.17 17.79 -2.12
C ASN A 91 1.67 17.61 -3.56
N GLN A 92 2.43 16.55 -3.84
CA GLN A 92 2.79 16.12 -5.18
C GLN A 92 2.51 14.63 -5.36
N GLY A 93 2.34 14.21 -6.62
CA GLY A 93 2.34 12.79 -6.98
C GLY A 93 3.70 12.12 -6.72
N ASP A 94 3.73 10.81 -6.89
CA ASP A 94 4.91 9.98 -6.64
C ASP A 94 5.09 8.93 -7.76
N PRO A 95 6.32 8.52 -8.11
CA PRO A 95 6.58 7.49 -9.12
C PRO A 95 5.95 6.11 -8.86
N TYR A 96 5.45 5.83 -7.65
CA TYR A 96 4.69 4.60 -7.35
C TYR A 96 3.17 4.80 -7.40
N GLY A 97 2.68 6.03 -7.56
CA GLY A 97 1.24 6.33 -7.45
C GLY A 97 0.70 6.25 -6.02
N TYR A 98 1.59 6.38 -5.03
CA TYR A 98 1.25 6.25 -3.62
C TYR A 98 0.89 7.59 -2.99
N LEU A 99 0.00 7.54 -2.00
CA LEU A 99 -0.19 8.59 -1.00
C LEU A 99 0.50 8.15 0.29
N TYR A 100 1.64 8.77 0.59
CA TYR A 100 2.48 8.43 1.73
C TYR A 100 1.98 9.03 3.03
N PHE A 101 1.87 8.16 4.01
CA PHE A 101 1.60 8.50 5.40
C PHE A 101 2.82 8.20 6.26
N GLY A 102 2.96 8.96 7.34
CA GLY A 102 3.80 8.61 8.48
C GLY A 102 2.94 8.49 9.74
N ALA A 103 3.43 7.79 10.76
CA ALA A 103 2.81 7.88 12.07
C ALA A 103 2.97 9.29 12.64
N THR A 104 1.92 9.79 13.29
CA THR A 104 1.92 11.12 13.87
C THR A 104 3.00 11.29 14.95
N ASP A 105 3.65 12.46 14.95
CA ASP A 105 4.48 12.92 16.07
C ASP A 105 3.68 13.61 17.16
N ASN A 106 2.37 13.84 16.94
CA ASN A 106 1.51 14.47 17.91
C ASN A 106 1.17 13.50 19.06
N ALA A 107 1.92 13.63 20.16
CA ALA A 107 1.77 12.80 21.33
C ALA A 107 0.36 12.89 21.98
N GLU A 108 -0.33 14.03 21.85
CA GLU A 108 -1.67 14.21 22.40
C GLU A 108 -2.70 13.41 21.61
N LEU A 109 -2.63 13.43 20.28
CA LEU A 109 -3.51 12.61 19.42
C LEU A 109 -3.30 11.12 19.68
N ARG A 110 -2.03 10.71 19.81
CA ARG A 110 -1.69 9.32 20.13
C ARG A 110 -2.28 8.91 21.48
N ALA A 111 -1.96 9.64 22.55
CA ALA A 111 -2.44 9.31 23.89
C ALA A 111 -3.97 9.38 24.02
N GLY A 112 -4.61 10.33 23.34
CA GLY A 112 -6.07 10.43 23.28
C GLY A 112 -6.70 9.21 22.63
N PHE A 113 -6.14 8.75 21.51
CA PHE A 113 -6.65 7.59 20.80
C PHE A 113 -6.37 6.27 21.52
N GLU A 114 -5.19 6.11 22.13
CA GLU A 114 -4.87 4.99 23.04
C GLU A 114 -5.93 4.82 24.13
N LYS A 115 -6.36 5.93 24.75
CA LYS A 115 -7.38 5.92 25.79
C LYS A 115 -8.75 5.49 25.27
N ILE A 116 -9.11 5.88 24.04
CA ILE A 116 -10.38 5.50 23.41
C ILE A 116 -10.38 4.01 23.06
N VAL A 117 -9.30 3.51 22.46
CA VAL A 117 -9.20 2.11 22.01
C VAL A 117 -8.91 1.16 23.18
N GLY A 118 -8.24 1.63 24.24
CA GLY A 118 -7.89 0.82 25.40
C GLY A 118 -6.66 -0.07 25.19
N ALA A 119 -5.77 0.30 24.25
CA ALA A 119 -4.56 -0.43 23.91
C ALA A 119 -3.40 0.55 23.62
N PRO A 120 -2.13 0.15 23.83
CA PRO A 120 -0.98 1.00 23.49
C PRO A 120 -0.88 1.20 21.98
N SER A 121 -0.50 2.41 21.56
CA SER A 121 -0.32 2.70 20.14
C SER A 121 0.92 2.03 19.56
N ILE A 122 0.83 1.73 18.28
CA ILE A 122 1.97 1.32 17.48
C ILE A 122 2.97 2.48 17.38
N THR A 123 4.23 2.19 17.64
CA THR A 123 5.33 3.16 17.47
C THR A 123 5.90 3.12 16.06
N LYS A 124 6.63 4.17 15.67
CA LYS A 124 7.25 4.29 14.34
C LYS A 124 8.17 3.10 14.02
N GLU A 125 8.87 2.59 15.03
CA GLU A 125 9.81 1.48 14.92
C GLU A 125 9.11 0.13 14.70
N GLN A 126 7.85 0.02 15.10
CA GLN A 126 7.06 -1.21 14.94
C GLN A 126 6.40 -1.31 13.56
N ILE A 127 6.14 -0.18 12.90
CA ILE A 127 5.48 -0.11 11.59
C ILE A 127 6.07 -1.09 10.56
N PRO A 128 7.41 -1.17 10.36
CA PRO A 128 7.97 -2.04 9.35
C PRO A 128 7.73 -3.53 9.61
N ASN A 129 7.30 -3.91 10.80
CA ASN A 129 7.08 -5.30 11.22
C ASN A 129 5.59 -5.63 11.41
N ILE A 130 4.68 -4.70 11.08
CA ILE A 130 3.25 -5.00 11.03
C ILE A 130 3.05 -5.92 9.83
N SER A 131 2.70 -7.17 10.10
CA SER A 131 2.31 -8.10 9.04
C SER A 131 0.80 -8.27 9.08
N VAL A 132 0.17 -7.98 7.94
CA VAL A 132 -1.25 -8.22 7.68
C VAL A 132 -1.33 -9.14 6.47
N ASN A 133 -1.70 -10.40 6.69
CA ASN A 133 -1.83 -11.42 5.63
C ASN A 133 -0.49 -11.74 4.91
N PRO A 134 0.44 -12.49 5.54
CA PRO A 134 1.73 -12.82 4.94
C PRO A 134 1.64 -13.73 3.71
N TRP A 135 2.69 -13.75 2.90
CA TRP A 135 2.89 -14.80 1.89
C TRP A 135 3.22 -16.13 2.56
N SER A 136 2.64 -17.23 2.06
CA SER A 136 2.90 -18.58 2.57
C SER A 136 4.20 -19.18 2.01
N SER A 137 4.62 -18.78 0.82
CA SER A 137 5.82 -19.26 0.14
C SER A 137 6.18 -18.39 -1.07
N LYS A 138 7.43 -18.48 -1.54
CA LYS A 138 7.81 -17.93 -2.86
C LYS A 138 7.00 -18.57 -3.99
N GLU A 139 6.64 -19.85 -3.88
CA GLU A 139 5.85 -20.55 -4.89
C GLU A 139 4.46 -19.92 -5.07
N GLU A 140 3.81 -19.50 -3.99
CA GLU A 140 2.53 -18.75 -4.05
C GLU A 140 2.70 -17.43 -4.82
N ALA A 141 3.76 -16.68 -4.56
CA ALA A 141 4.03 -15.42 -5.26
C ALA A 141 4.35 -15.65 -6.75
N ILE A 142 5.06 -16.72 -7.08
CA ILE A 142 5.33 -17.10 -8.48
C ILE A 142 4.03 -17.55 -9.17
N ASP A 143 3.17 -18.32 -8.51
CA ASP A 143 1.86 -18.71 -9.06
C ASP A 143 0.99 -17.49 -9.34
N PHE A 144 1.01 -16.52 -8.43
CA PHE A 144 0.33 -15.24 -8.60
C PHE A 144 0.85 -14.47 -9.82
N TYR A 145 2.18 -14.33 -9.93
CA TYR A 145 2.85 -13.71 -11.08
C TYR A 145 2.50 -14.43 -12.38
N GLU A 146 2.56 -15.76 -12.41
CA GLU A 146 2.18 -16.50 -13.60
C GLU A 146 0.70 -16.32 -13.95
N GLY A 147 -0.18 -16.29 -12.95
CA GLY A 147 -1.61 -16.06 -13.10
C GLY A 147 -1.93 -14.72 -13.76
N MET A 148 -1.31 -13.63 -13.30
CA MET A 148 -1.56 -12.29 -13.86
C MET A 148 -1.10 -12.17 -15.32
N TYR A 149 0.02 -12.78 -15.70
CA TYR A 149 0.53 -12.75 -17.08
C TYR A 149 -0.13 -13.80 -17.99
N LYS A 150 -0.70 -14.88 -17.45
CA LYS A 150 -1.48 -15.86 -18.24
C LYS A 150 -2.93 -15.43 -18.45
N ASN A 151 -3.46 -14.53 -17.61
CA ASN A 151 -4.82 -14.02 -17.76
C ASN A 151 -4.91 -13.13 -19.01
N THR A 152 -5.54 -13.64 -20.07
CA THR A 152 -5.67 -12.97 -21.37
C THR A 152 -6.55 -11.73 -21.37
N ALA A 153 -7.30 -11.46 -20.29
CA ALA A 153 -8.01 -10.21 -20.11
C ALA A 153 -7.08 -9.05 -19.70
N ASN A 154 -5.86 -9.35 -19.24
CA ASN A 154 -4.88 -8.35 -18.88
C ASN A 154 -4.04 -7.93 -20.09
N GLU A 155 -3.81 -6.63 -20.26
CA GLU A 155 -2.96 -6.09 -21.32
C GLU A 155 -1.52 -6.64 -21.26
N ILE A 156 -1.03 -6.88 -20.04
CA ILE A 156 0.31 -7.42 -19.79
C ILE A 156 0.49 -8.87 -20.27
N SER A 157 -0.58 -9.59 -20.64
CA SER A 157 -0.51 -11.02 -20.98
C SER A 157 0.37 -11.34 -22.19
N THR A 158 0.66 -10.34 -23.01
CA THR A 158 1.52 -10.45 -24.20
C THR A 158 3.00 -10.16 -23.93
N GLN A 159 3.36 -9.78 -22.70
CA GLN A 159 4.70 -9.29 -22.36
C GLN A 159 5.68 -10.39 -21.95
N ILE A 160 5.20 -11.62 -21.71
CA ILE A 160 6.05 -12.78 -21.38
C ILE A 160 6.13 -13.73 -22.57
N ASP A 161 7.36 -14.01 -22.99
CA ASP A 161 7.64 -15.17 -23.84
C ASP A 161 7.72 -16.44 -22.99
N TRP A 162 6.59 -17.14 -22.91
CA TRP A 162 6.45 -18.38 -22.14
C TRP A 162 7.33 -19.53 -22.65
N HIS A 163 7.82 -19.49 -23.90
CA HIS A 163 8.74 -20.50 -24.40
C HIS A 163 10.11 -20.42 -23.70
N ASN A 164 10.52 -19.20 -23.34
CA ASN A 164 11.80 -18.92 -22.70
C ASN A 164 11.69 -18.74 -21.17
N TYR A 165 10.47 -18.66 -20.64
CA TYR A 165 10.23 -18.57 -19.21
C TYR A 165 10.60 -19.88 -18.49
N GLN A 166 11.51 -19.78 -17.53
CA GLN A 166 11.89 -20.89 -16.66
C GLN A 166 11.65 -20.51 -15.21
N ARG A 167 10.68 -21.17 -14.57
CA ARG A 167 10.34 -20.95 -13.15
C ARG A 167 11.55 -21.10 -12.22
N ALA A 168 12.49 -21.97 -12.59
CA ALA A 168 13.73 -22.21 -11.84
C ALA A 168 14.68 -20.99 -11.78
N ASN A 169 14.44 -19.93 -12.56
CA ASN A 169 15.23 -18.70 -12.53
C ASN A 169 14.83 -17.74 -11.40
N TRP A 170 13.69 -17.97 -10.76
CA TRP A 170 13.29 -17.19 -9.58
C TRP A 170 14.17 -17.50 -8.37
N ARG A 171 14.55 -16.46 -7.66
CA ARG A 171 15.27 -16.49 -6.39
C ARG A 171 14.58 -15.57 -5.42
N GLU A 172 14.34 -16.06 -4.21
CA GLU A 172 13.85 -15.22 -3.11
C GLU A 172 14.99 -14.30 -2.67
N VAL A 173 14.68 -13.01 -2.54
CA VAL A 173 15.59 -11.98 -2.05
C VAL A 173 15.29 -11.70 -0.58
N GLU A 174 14.03 -11.41 -0.28
CA GLU A 174 13.55 -11.09 1.05
C GLU A 174 12.05 -11.39 1.16
N THR A 175 11.63 -11.91 2.32
CA THR A 175 10.23 -11.97 2.73
C THR A 175 10.08 -11.24 4.05
N LYS A 176 9.23 -10.21 4.08
CA LYS A 176 8.98 -9.38 5.25
C LYS A 176 7.48 -9.13 5.40
N GLY A 177 6.85 -9.91 6.27
CA GLY A 177 5.41 -9.86 6.49
C GLY A 177 4.62 -10.24 5.23
N ASP A 178 3.84 -9.28 4.74
CA ASP A 178 3.01 -9.32 3.54
C ASP A 178 3.72 -8.86 2.26
N THR A 179 4.97 -8.42 2.37
CA THR A 179 5.84 -8.12 1.22
C THR A 179 6.81 -9.27 0.97
N LEU A 180 6.88 -9.73 -0.29
CA LEU A 180 7.85 -10.71 -0.77
C LEU A 180 8.54 -10.17 -2.02
N THR A 181 9.87 -10.18 -2.03
CA THR A 181 10.69 -9.71 -3.14
C THR A 181 11.41 -10.90 -3.80
N LEU A 182 11.19 -11.04 -5.11
CA LEU A 182 11.85 -12.04 -5.94
C LEU A 182 12.77 -11.39 -6.96
N HIS A 183 13.86 -12.08 -7.27
CA HIS A 183 14.75 -11.79 -8.39
C HIS A 183 14.59 -12.87 -9.46
N PHE A 184 14.35 -12.47 -10.71
CA PHE A 184 14.36 -13.35 -11.87
C PHE A 184 15.70 -13.24 -12.59
N ALA A 185 16.53 -14.28 -12.50
CA ALA A 185 17.86 -14.27 -13.10
C ALA A 185 17.83 -14.54 -14.61
N ASN A 186 18.67 -13.83 -15.37
CA ASN A 186 18.85 -14.12 -16.80
C ASN A 186 19.56 -15.46 -17.03
N ALA A 187 19.34 -16.05 -18.21
CA ALA A 187 20.09 -17.22 -18.67
C ALA A 187 21.59 -16.86 -18.79
N GLY A 188 22.42 -17.39 -17.88
CA GLY A 188 23.84 -17.05 -17.73
C GLY A 188 24.21 -16.38 -16.40
N GLY A 189 23.23 -16.04 -15.56
CA GLY A 189 23.43 -15.59 -14.18
C GLY A 189 23.87 -14.13 -14.01
N ALA A 190 24.16 -13.41 -15.10
CA ALA A 190 24.45 -11.98 -15.08
C ALA A 190 23.19 -11.16 -15.42
N GLY A 191 22.78 -10.28 -14.51
CA GLY A 191 21.57 -9.46 -14.66
C GLY A 191 20.27 -10.21 -14.34
N GLY A 192 19.17 -9.51 -14.50
CA GLY A 192 17.83 -10.00 -14.18
C GLY A 192 16.87 -8.84 -13.96
N SER A 193 15.72 -9.16 -13.39
CA SER A 193 14.71 -8.20 -12.94
C SER A 193 14.28 -8.53 -11.52
N TYR A 194 13.70 -7.55 -10.83
CA TYR A 194 13.12 -7.75 -9.51
C TYR A 194 11.62 -7.54 -9.58
N THR A 195 10.90 -8.29 -8.77
CA THR A 195 9.47 -8.09 -8.56
C THR A 195 9.16 -8.16 -7.08
N GLN A 196 8.51 -7.12 -6.58
CA GLN A 196 8.02 -7.04 -5.21
C GLN A 196 6.50 -7.20 -5.20
N PHE A 197 6.02 -8.10 -4.34
CA PHE A 197 4.61 -8.41 -4.16
C PHE A 197 4.19 -8.02 -2.75
N THR A 198 3.26 -7.08 -2.61
CA THR A 198 2.71 -6.68 -1.32
C THR A 198 1.21 -6.91 -1.30
N LYS A 199 0.72 -7.79 -0.42
CA LYS A 199 -0.71 -8.06 -0.28
C LYS A 199 -1.40 -6.84 0.33
N VAL A 200 -2.51 -6.41 -0.28
CA VAL A 200 -3.32 -5.27 0.18
C VAL A 200 -4.81 -5.66 0.13
N GLY A 201 -5.27 -6.30 1.22
CA GLY A 201 -6.64 -6.80 1.33
C GLY A 201 -6.92 -7.93 0.33
N THR A 202 -7.91 -7.75 -0.53
CA THR A 202 -8.26 -8.71 -1.59
C THR A 202 -7.44 -8.55 -2.87
N ASN A 203 -6.46 -7.65 -2.86
CA ASN A 203 -5.58 -7.36 -3.99
C ASN A 203 -4.10 -7.52 -3.58
N THR A 204 -3.21 -7.39 -4.55
CA THR A 204 -1.76 -7.34 -4.38
C THR A 204 -1.21 -6.18 -5.21
N VAL A 205 -0.35 -5.36 -4.62
CA VAL A 205 0.49 -4.42 -5.36
C VAL A 205 1.72 -5.16 -5.87
N VAL A 206 1.93 -5.13 -7.18
CA VAL A 206 3.07 -5.75 -7.86
C VAL A 206 3.94 -4.63 -8.42
N VAL A 207 5.15 -4.51 -7.88
CA VAL A 207 6.16 -3.56 -8.36
C VAL A 207 7.21 -4.31 -9.15
N SER A 208 7.40 -3.93 -10.41
CA SER A 208 8.45 -4.52 -11.27
C SER A 208 9.62 -3.56 -11.41
N PHE A 209 10.82 -4.12 -11.51
CA PHE A 209 12.06 -3.38 -11.74
C PHE A 209 12.84 -4.06 -12.87
N ASP A 210 12.90 -3.39 -14.03
CA ASP A 210 13.57 -3.91 -15.22
C ASP A 210 15.08 -3.65 -15.13
N GLY A 211 15.85 -4.70 -14.84
CA GLY A 211 17.29 -4.60 -14.69
C GLY A 211 17.75 -4.40 -13.24
N ASN A 212 18.95 -4.91 -12.94
CA ASN A 212 19.49 -4.84 -11.58
C ASN A 212 19.74 -3.43 -11.05
N ALA A 213 20.02 -2.47 -11.93
CA ALA A 213 20.26 -1.08 -11.53
C ALA A 213 18.97 -0.31 -11.19
N ALA A 214 17.81 -0.85 -11.57
CA ALA A 214 16.51 -0.23 -11.29
C ALA A 214 16.06 -0.50 -9.86
N TYR A 215 16.38 -1.67 -9.31
CA TYR A 215 16.00 -2.05 -7.94
C TYR A 215 16.93 -1.40 -6.89
N PRO A 216 16.39 -0.88 -5.76
CA PRO A 216 14.97 -0.82 -5.38
C PRO A 216 14.26 0.49 -5.74
N ASP A 217 14.93 1.43 -6.39
CA ASP A 217 14.49 2.84 -6.37
C ASP A 217 13.68 3.28 -7.60
N ASN A 218 13.80 2.58 -8.74
CA ASN A 218 13.27 3.01 -10.04
C ASN A 218 12.32 1.95 -10.62
N PRO A 219 11.05 1.90 -10.19
CA PRO A 219 10.10 0.89 -10.67
C PRO A 219 9.78 1.09 -12.16
N SER A 220 9.75 0.00 -12.92
CA SER A 220 9.31 -0.02 -14.33
C SER A 220 7.79 -0.04 -14.44
N SER A 221 7.10 -0.70 -13.49
CA SER A 221 5.65 -0.70 -13.39
C SER A 221 5.20 -0.92 -11.95
N VAL A 222 4.05 -0.34 -11.61
CA VAL A 222 3.35 -0.59 -10.35
C VAL A 222 1.91 -0.96 -10.65
N LEU A 223 1.51 -2.19 -10.37
CA LEU A 223 0.20 -2.74 -10.72
C LEU A 223 -0.60 -3.08 -9.46
N LEU A 224 -1.90 -2.78 -9.47
CA LEU A 224 -2.84 -3.35 -8.51
C LEU A 224 -3.57 -4.52 -9.16
N VAL A 225 -3.41 -5.71 -8.59
CA VAL A 225 -3.92 -6.96 -9.16
C VAL A 225 -4.89 -7.62 -8.17
N GLN A 226 -6.04 -8.05 -8.65
CA GLN A 226 -7.05 -8.73 -7.83
C GLN A 226 -6.64 -10.17 -7.55
N ASN A 227 -6.75 -10.62 -6.30
CA ASN A 227 -6.26 -11.95 -5.90
C ASN A 227 -7.12 -13.11 -6.37
N SER A 228 -8.43 -12.90 -6.59
CA SER A 228 -9.37 -13.98 -6.92
C SER A 228 -9.25 -14.50 -8.36
N ASP A 229 -8.89 -13.62 -9.31
CA ASP A 229 -8.88 -13.93 -10.74
C ASP A 229 -7.63 -13.40 -11.47
N TYR A 230 -6.67 -12.84 -10.72
CA TYR A 230 -5.43 -12.28 -11.23
C TYR A 230 -5.64 -11.13 -12.21
N LYS A 231 -6.80 -10.46 -12.19
CA LYS A 231 -7.08 -9.33 -13.06
C LYS A 231 -6.29 -8.10 -12.63
N VAL A 232 -5.58 -7.48 -13.55
CA VAL A 232 -4.98 -6.15 -13.34
C VAL A 232 -6.11 -5.13 -13.30
N LEU A 233 -6.27 -4.46 -12.16
CA LEU A 233 -7.30 -3.46 -11.96
C LEU A 233 -6.83 -2.08 -12.45
N ARG A 234 -5.56 -1.76 -12.21
CA ARG A 234 -4.96 -0.47 -12.57
C ARG A 234 -3.43 -0.54 -12.57
N THR A 235 -2.82 0.35 -13.36
CA THR A 235 -1.42 0.75 -13.23
C THR A 235 -1.37 2.01 -12.37
N LEU A 236 -0.61 2.00 -11.27
CA LEU A 236 -0.61 3.07 -10.26
C LEU A 236 0.25 4.27 -10.66
N ASN A 237 1.34 4.02 -11.40
CA ASN A 237 2.33 5.03 -11.73
C ASN A 237 2.12 5.69 -13.12
N GLN A 238 0.88 5.69 -13.62
CA GLN A 238 0.49 6.31 -14.89
C GLN A 238 -0.34 7.58 -14.67
#